data_AF-A0A1X1NFJ4-F1
#
_entry.id   AF-A0A1X1NFJ4-F1
#
_cell.length_a   1.000
_cell.length_b   1.000
_cell.length_c   1.000
_cell.angle_alpha   90.00
_cell.angle_beta   90.00
_cell.angle_gamma   90.00
#
_symmetry.space_group_name_H-M   'P 1'
#
loop_
_entity.id
_entity.type
_entity.pdbx_description
1 polymer ?
#
loop_
_entity_poly.entity_id
_entity_poly.type
_entity_poly.pdbx_seq_one_letter_code
_entity_poly.pdbx_strand_id
1 'polypeptide(L)'
;MADLQDHPYAAPSAIGELDDTPDGAAEAPTPAEVDIERARVLLAAQLVVDGHNTLAQELDRTHWHDLQHGSALLDTDIPRIRAGGVGAQFWSLHVPPGPAAVQDTLDRIDAVRTLIASCPEALRLALTAADMVQARDCGRIASLLGPVSGAALGDSLGTLRAYHALGVRSVSIAGTHWTADPAGLTPFGEEAVREMNRLGVLVDLSGASEPTMDRALDVSKAPVILSHSAAHALTRHSANVPDDVLRRLHANAGVCMVSFAPDQVARHTGRPATLWDVADHVEHVREVAGPECVGLSGSYGMATDAPHTIGLEDASCYPNLIAELLHRDWSEADIAALTWGNAARVVREAADAAQPA
;
A
#
# COMPACT_ATOMS: atom_id res chain seq x y z
N MET A 1 -12.68 -51.17 57.57
CA MET A 1 -12.14 -51.72 56.31
C MET A 1 -13.25 -52.57 55.73
N ALA A 2 -14.18 -51.92 55.01
CA ALA A 2 -15.42 -52.53 54.55
C ALA A 2 -15.33 -52.86 53.07
N ASP A 3 -16.00 -53.95 52.73
CA ASP A 3 -15.93 -54.77 51.53
C ASP A 3 -16.48 -54.12 50.25
N LEU A 4 -16.06 -54.70 49.13
CA LEU A 4 -16.74 -54.64 47.83
C LEU A 4 -18.19 -55.13 47.96
N GLN A 5 -19.11 -54.52 47.20
CA GLN A 5 -20.05 -55.28 46.34
C GLN A 5 -20.86 -54.37 45.40
N ASP A 6 -20.68 -54.67 44.11
CA ASP A 6 -21.68 -54.82 43.04
C ASP A 6 -22.71 -53.73 42.73
N HIS A 7 -22.58 -53.25 41.49
CA HIS A 7 -23.63 -52.67 40.67
C HIS A 7 -24.89 -53.55 40.56
N PRO A 8 -26.05 -52.92 40.34
CA PRO A 8 -26.93 -53.38 39.26
C PRO A 8 -27.33 -52.24 38.31
N TYR A 9 -27.40 -52.61 37.04
CA TYR A 9 -27.93 -51.84 35.92
C TYR A 9 -29.36 -51.34 36.15
N ALA A 10 -29.60 -50.05 35.86
CA ALA A 10 -30.90 -49.52 35.43
C ALA A 10 -30.66 -48.53 34.26
N ALA A 11 -31.52 -48.63 33.25
CA ALA A 11 -31.37 -48.07 31.90
C ALA A 11 -31.65 -46.53 31.83
N PRO A 12 -31.48 -45.88 30.65
CA PRO A 12 -30.92 -44.54 30.53
C PRO A 12 -31.97 -43.43 30.61
N SER A 13 -31.67 -42.35 31.32
CA SER A 13 -32.45 -41.11 31.25
C SER A 13 -31.62 -40.00 30.62
N ALA A 14 -32.07 -39.61 29.42
CA ALA A 14 -31.85 -38.33 28.76
C ALA A 14 -30.38 -37.87 28.61
N ILE A 15 -29.82 -38.19 27.45
CA ILE A 15 -28.73 -37.42 26.85
C ILE A 15 -29.32 -36.03 26.56
N GLY A 16 -29.01 -35.05 27.40
CA GLY A 16 -29.19 -33.66 27.05
C GLY A 16 -28.25 -33.35 25.90
N GLU A 17 -28.81 -32.86 24.80
CA GLU A 17 -28.08 -32.39 23.62
C GLU A 17 -26.94 -31.46 24.07
N LEU A 18 -25.72 -31.84 23.69
CA LEU A 18 -24.58 -30.95 23.78
C LEU A 18 -24.82 -29.83 22.76
N ASP A 19 -24.98 -28.63 23.31
CA ASP A 19 -25.07 -27.36 22.60
C ASP A 19 -24.04 -27.30 21.46
N ASP A 20 -24.53 -26.84 20.31
CA ASP A 20 -23.82 -26.73 19.05
C ASP A 20 -22.42 -26.11 19.22
N THR A 21 -21.40 -26.82 18.76
CA THR A 21 -20.14 -26.18 18.37
C THR A 21 -20.47 -25.14 17.30
N PRO A 22 -20.01 -23.88 17.39
CA PRO A 22 -20.21 -22.93 16.31
C PRO A 22 -19.44 -23.41 15.09
N ASP A 23 -20.17 -24.08 14.20
CA ASP A 23 -19.75 -24.40 12.86
C ASP A 23 -19.65 -23.07 12.09
N GLY A 24 -18.47 -22.81 11.52
CA GLY A 24 -18.20 -21.56 10.81
C GLY A 24 -16.90 -20.85 11.19
N ALA A 25 -15.79 -21.58 11.31
CA ALA A 25 -14.52 -20.98 10.87
C ALA A 25 -14.66 -20.84 9.35
N ALA A 26 -15.06 -19.64 8.88
CA ALA A 26 -15.15 -19.36 7.46
C ALA A 26 -13.80 -19.70 6.82
N GLU A 27 -13.80 -20.67 5.91
CA GLU A 27 -12.64 -21.03 5.12
C GLU A 27 -12.12 -19.78 4.41
N ALA A 28 -10.80 -19.60 4.36
CA ALA A 28 -10.22 -18.41 3.76
C ALA A 28 -10.74 -18.27 2.32
N PRO A 29 -11.15 -17.07 1.88
CA PRO A 29 -11.49 -16.79 0.50
C PRO A 29 -10.36 -17.29 -0.41
N THR A 30 -10.66 -18.24 -1.28
CA THR A 30 -9.69 -18.77 -2.24
C THR A 30 -10.26 -18.66 -3.64
N PRO A 31 -9.64 -17.85 -4.53
CA PRO A 31 -9.97 -17.86 -5.94
C PRO A 31 -9.76 -19.26 -6.54
N ALA A 32 -10.43 -19.56 -7.66
CA ALA A 32 -10.27 -20.85 -8.33
C ALA A 32 -8.80 -21.09 -8.71
N GLU A 33 -8.30 -22.33 -8.55
CA GLU A 33 -6.90 -22.68 -8.84
C GLU A 33 -6.46 -22.29 -10.27
N VAL A 34 -7.37 -22.43 -11.24
CA VAL A 34 -7.13 -22.06 -12.64
C VAL A 34 -6.89 -20.55 -12.79
N ASP A 35 -7.64 -19.72 -12.06
CA ASP A 35 -7.51 -18.27 -12.10
C ASP A 35 -6.21 -17.83 -11.40
N ILE A 36 -5.79 -18.52 -10.33
CA ILE A 36 -4.51 -18.28 -9.66
C ILE A 36 -3.32 -18.54 -10.58
N GLU A 37 -3.33 -19.65 -11.33
CA GLU A 37 -2.25 -19.94 -12.27
C GLU A 37 -2.21 -18.91 -13.40
N ARG A 38 -3.36 -18.52 -13.94
CA ARG A 38 -3.46 -17.45 -14.93
C ARG A 38 -2.94 -16.12 -14.39
N ALA A 39 -3.29 -15.77 -13.15
CA ALA A 39 -2.80 -14.58 -12.47
C ALA A 39 -1.28 -14.58 -12.32
N ARG A 40 -0.67 -15.71 -11.93
CA ARG A 40 0.80 -15.84 -11.84
C ARG A 40 1.48 -15.65 -13.19
N VAL A 41 0.93 -16.23 -14.26
CA VAL A 41 1.45 -16.05 -15.63
C VAL A 41 1.39 -14.59 -16.06
N LEU A 42 0.29 -13.89 -15.76
CA LEU A 42 0.17 -12.45 -16.06
C LEU A 42 1.18 -11.63 -15.26
N LEU A 43 1.31 -11.88 -13.96
CA LEU A 43 2.24 -11.15 -13.10
C LEU A 43 3.71 -11.41 -13.46
N ALA A 44 4.04 -12.57 -14.03
CA ALA A 44 5.38 -12.82 -14.57
C ALA A 44 5.71 -11.91 -15.79
N ALA A 45 4.69 -11.44 -16.52
CA ALA A 45 4.83 -10.52 -17.65
C ALA A 45 4.61 -9.04 -17.26
N GLN A 46 3.71 -8.79 -16.31
CA GLN A 46 3.25 -7.48 -15.87
C GLN A 46 3.33 -7.40 -14.34
N LEU A 47 4.54 -7.13 -13.84
CA LEU A 47 4.81 -7.05 -12.41
C LEU A 47 3.99 -5.95 -11.71
N VAL A 48 3.85 -6.05 -10.39
CA VAL A 48 3.16 -5.07 -9.55
C VAL A 48 4.09 -3.92 -9.16
N VAL A 49 3.57 -2.70 -9.18
CA VAL A 49 4.08 -1.53 -8.46
C VAL A 49 3.28 -1.39 -7.17
N ASP A 50 3.89 -1.69 -6.03
CA ASP A 50 3.30 -1.50 -4.71
C ASP A 50 3.53 -0.05 -4.23
N GLY A 51 2.43 0.65 -3.94
CA GLY A 51 2.42 2.07 -3.58
C GLY A 51 2.92 2.41 -2.17
N HIS A 52 2.93 1.47 -1.23
CA HIS A 52 3.29 1.74 0.16
C HIS A 52 3.64 0.48 0.94
N ASN A 53 4.89 0.38 1.40
CA ASN A 53 5.34 -0.68 2.29
C ASN A 53 6.13 -0.10 3.49
N THR A 54 5.73 -0.50 4.70
CA THR A 54 6.22 0.01 5.98
C THR A 54 7.40 -0.77 6.54
N LEU A 55 7.98 -1.73 5.79
CA LEU A 55 9.01 -2.65 6.27
C LEU A 55 10.15 -1.91 6.95
N ALA A 56 10.59 -0.80 6.37
CA ALA A 56 11.65 0.03 6.92
C ALA A 56 11.40 0.45 8.37
N GLN A 57 10.16 0.73 8.76
CA GLN A 57 9.78 1.08 10.13
C GLN A 57 9.85 -0.14 11.05
N GLU A 58 9.42 -1.31 10.58
CA GLU A 58 9.46 -2.54 11.37
C GLU A 58 10.90 -3.02 11.58
N LEU A 59 11.79 -2.83 10.60
CA LEU A 59 13.19 -3.20 10.73
C LEU A 59 13.88 -2.47 11.90
N ASP A 60 13.50 -1.24 12.24
CA ASP A 60 14.03 -0.52 13.42
C ASP A 60 13.70 -1.20 14.74
N ARG A 61 12.60 -1.94 14.78
CA ARG A 61 12.10 -2.62 15.98
C ARG A 61 12.69 -4.01 16.14
N THR A 62 13.29 -4.54 15.08
CA THR A 62 13.87 -5.89 15.04
C THR A 62 15.39 -5.86 15.14
N HIS A 63 15.96 -6.73 15.97
CA HIS A 63 17.43 -6.83 16.09
C HIS A 63 18.08 -7.67 14.99
N TRP A 64 17.31 -8.51 14.30
CA TRP A 64 17.77 -9.38 13.21
C TRP A 64 16.63 -9.70 12.25
N HIS A 65 16.92 -9.69 10.96
CA HIS A 65 16.00 -10.09 9.89
C HIS A 65 16.80 -10.67 8.72
N ASP A 66 16.29 -11.74 8.11
CA ASP A 66 16.82 -12.27 6.85
C ASP A 66 15.82 -12.00 5.72
N LEU A 67 15.99 -10.85 5.07
CA LEU A 67 15.11 -10.47 3.96
C LEU A 67 15.43 -11.23 2.68
N GLN A 68 16.62 -11.84 2.56
CA GLN A 68 17.05 -12.54 1.35
C GLN A 68 16.46 -13.95 1.27
N HIS A 69 16.46 -14.68 2.39
CA HIS A 69 15.96 -16.06 2.45
C HIS A 69 14.57 -16.17 3.08
N GLY A 70 14.09 -15.09 3.70
CA GLY A 70 12.74 -14.98 4.22
C GLY A 70 12.69 -14.89 5.74
N SER A 71 11.62 -14.26 6.24
CA SER A 71 11.41 -14.04 7.67
C SER A 71 10.06 -14.57 8.12
N ALA A 72 10.05 -15.41 9.15
CA ALA A 72 8.81 -15.87 9.78
C ALA A 72 8.09 -14.77 10.57
N LEU A 73 8.74 -13.62 10.82
CA LEU A 73 8.23 -12.54 11.66
C LEU A 73 7.69 -11.35 10.85
N LEU A 74 7.96 -11.32 9.54
CA LEU A 74 7.58 -10.21 8.67
C LEU A 74 6.65 -10.70 7.58
N ASP A 75 5.69 -9.86 7.16
CA ASP A 75 4.84 -10.11 5.99
C ASP A 75 5.52 -9.74 4.65
N THR A 76 6.74 -9.20 4.73
CA THR A 76 7.50 -8.73 3.57
C THR A 76 8.95 -9.21 3.65
N ASP A 77 9.37 -9.93 2.61
CA ASP A 77 10.76 -10.28 2.32
C ASP A 77 10.93 -10.51 0.82
N ILE A 78 12.17 -10.70 0.35
CA ILE A 78 12.47 -10.86 -1.08
C ILE A 78 11.76 -12.08 -1.68
N PRO A 79 11.75 -13.28 -1.05
CA PRO A 79 10.99 -14.42 -1.56
C PRO A 79 9.50 -14.12 -1.76
N ARG A 80 8.83 -13.48 -0.79
CA ARG A 80 7.40 -13.11 -0.88
C ARG A 80 7.15 -12.06 -1.95
N ILE A 81 7.95 -11.00 -2.00
CA ILE A 81 7.87 -9.95 -3.04
C ILE A 81 7.97 -10.59 -4.44
N ARG A 82 8.88 -11.55 -4.63
CA ARG A 82 9.02 -12.29 -5.90
C ARG A 82 7.83 -13.20 -6.18
N ALA A 83 7.34 -13.94 -5.18
CA ALA A 83 6.17 -14.80 -5.33
C ALA A 83 4.89 -14.02 -5.65
N GLY A 84 4.77 -12.79 -5.15
CA GLY A 84 3.69 -11.86 -5.46
C GLY A 84 3.83 -11.17 -6.82
N GLY A 85 4.94 -11.37 -7.54
CA GLY A 85 5.19 -10.70 -8.81
C GLY A 85 5.40 -9.19 -8.66
N VAL A 86 5.91 -8.71 -7.53
CA VAL A 86 6.19 -7.29 -7.31
C VAL A 86 7.50 -6.90 -7.99
N GLY A 87 7.44 -5.90 -8.85
CA GLY A 87 8.56 -5.39 -9.64
C GLY A 87 9.01 -4.00 -9.24
N ALA A 88 8.18 -3.25 -8.51
CA ALA A 88 8.56 -1.99 -7.92
C ALA A 88 7.88 -1.81 -6.55
N GLN A 89 8.60 -1.20 -5.62
CA GLN A 89 8.17 -0.99 -4.25
C GLN A 89 8.48 0.45 -3.83
N PHE A 90 7.46 1.17 -3.38
CA PHE A 90 7.61 2.38 -2.59
C PHE A 90 7.87 2.01 -1.13
N TRP A 91 9.07 2.29 -0.64
CA TRP A 91 9.45 2.10 0.75
C TRP A 91 9.05 3.34 1.55
N SER A 92 8.07 3.18 2.43
CA SER A 92 7.57 4.25 3.29
C SER A 92 8.69 4.77 4.17
N LEU A 93 8.87 6.09 4.13
CA LEU A 93 9.82 6.82 4.97
C LEU A 93 9.07 7.62 6.03
N HIS A 94 7.85 7.21 6.36
CA HIS A 94 7.06 7.89 7.36
C HIS A 94 7.73 7.75 8.74
N VAL A 95 7.81 8.86 9.45
CA VAL A 95 8.29 8.93 10.83
C VAL A 95 7.28 9.72 11.65
N PRO A 96 7.15 9.44 12.96
CA PRO A 96 6.28 10.21 13.83
C PRO A 96 6.62 11.71 13.79
N PRO A 97 5.62 12.61 13.88
CA PRO A 97 5.89 14.03 13.97
C PRO A 97 6.61 14.36 15.28
N GLY A 98 7.55 15.30 15.24
CA GLY A 98 8.30 15.71 16.43
C GLY A 98 9.53 16.54 16.09
N PRO A 99 10.23 17.05 17.11
CA PRO A 99 11.41 17.90 16.92
C PRO A 99 12.57 17.17 16.21
N ALA A 100 12.61 15.84 16.28
CA ALA A 100 13.61 15.01 15.62
C ALA A 100 13.18 14.53 14.23
N ALA A 101 11.97 14.84 13.75
CA ALA A 101 11.41 14.22 12.54
C ALA A 101 12.29 14.37 11.30
N VAL A 102 13.03 15.49 11.16
CA VAL A 102 14.00 15.67 10.08
C VAL A 102 15.17 14.69 10.20
N GLN A 103 15.74 14.56 11.40
CA GLN A 103 16.82 13.63 11.67
C GLN A 103 16.35 12.17 11.49
N ASP A 104 15.20 11.82 12.06
CA ASP A 104 14.62 10.47 11.96
C ASP A 104 14.35 10.10 10.49
N THR A 105 13.95 11.06 9.66
CA THR A 105 13.77 10.83 8.22
C THR A 105 15.10 10.61 7.51
N LEU A 106 16.16 11.33 7.88
CA LEU A 106 17.51 11.11 7.33
C LEU A 106 18.03 9.71 7.71
N ASP A 107 17.86 9.30 8.96
CA ASP A 107 18.24 7.97 9.45
C ASP A 107 17.44 6.88 8.71
N ARG A 108 16.13 7.10 8.51
CA ARG A 108 15.27 6.21 7.72
C ARG A 108 15.70 6.12 6.25
N ILE A 109 16.05 7.24 5.62
CA ILE A 109 16.58 7.26 4.24
C ILE A 109 17.87 6.44 4.17
N ASP A 110 18.79 6.63 5.11
CA ASP A 110 20.05 5.88 5.16
C ASP A 110 19.80 4.37 5.35
N ALA A 111 18.92 4.01 6.28
CA ALA A 111 18.56 2.62 6.55
C ALA A 111 17.99 1.92 5.29
N VAL A 112 17.04 2.55 4.59
CA VAL A 112 16.47 1.96 3.37
C VAL A 112 17.50 1.89 2.24
N ARG A 113 18.36 2.89 2.09
CA ARG A 113 19.44 2.85 1.08
C ARG A 113 20.46 1.75 1.40
N THR A 114 20.79 1.56 2.67
CA THR A 114 21.66 0.49 3.15
C THR A 114 21.03 -0.89 2.91
N LEU A 115 19.73 -1.03 3.15
CA LEU A 115 18.97 -2.24 2.82
C LEU A 115 19.02 -2.56 1.31
N ILE A 116 18.78 -1.57 0.46
CA ILE A 116 18.87 -1.74 -0.99
C ILE A 116 20.28 -2.17 -1.39
N ALA A 117 21.31 -1.57 -0.79
CA ALA A 117 22.70 -1.89 -1.07
C ALA A 117 23.14 -3.27 -0.54
N SER A 118 22.50 -3.79 0.50
CA SER A 118 22.81 -5.13 1.05
C SER A 118 22.21 -6.27 0.21
N CYS A 119 21.24 -5.97 -0.66
CA CYS A 119 20.56 -6.93 -1.53
C CYS A 119 20.70 -6.57 -3.02
N PRO A 120 21.92 -6.38 -3.58
CA PRO A 120 22.11 -5.79 -4.91
C PRO A 120 21.61 -6.64 -6.09
N GLU A 121 21.49 -7.95 -5.87
CA GLU A 121 20.92 -8.91 -6.84
C GLU A 121 19.39 -8.93 -6.84
N ALA A 122 18.75 -8.39 -5.79
CA ALA A 122 17.31 -8.36 -5.65
C ALA A 122 16.72 -6.96 -5.79
N LEU A 123 17.36 -5.94 -5.21
CA LEU A 123 16.86 -4.58 -5.12
C LEU A 123 17.71 -3.60 -5.95
N ARG A 124 17.07 -2.58 -6.50
CA ARG A 124 17.75 -1.47 -7.19
C ARG A 124 17.04 -0.17 -6.88
N LEU A 125 17.76 0.82 -6.34
CA LEU A 125 17.22 2.17 -6.17
C LEU A 125 16.75 2.71 -7.54
N ALA A 126 15.50 3.16 -7.60
CA ALA A 126 14.89 3.74 -8.78
C ALA A 126 14.48 5.18 -8.51
N LEU A 127 14.90 6.09 -9.38
CA LEU A 127 14.65 7.51 -9.28
C LEU A 127 13.68 8.00 -10.37
N THR A 128 13.45 7.18 -11.39
CA THR A 128 12.62 7.50 -12.55
C THR A 128 11.85 6.26 -13.01
N ALA A 129 10.82 6.45 -13.84
CA ALA A 129 10.13 5.33 -14.48
C ALA A 129 11.06 4.51 -15.39
N ALA A 130 12.09 5.12 -15.97
CA ALA A 130 13.11 4.42 -16.75
C ALA A 130 13.97 3.51 -15.86
N ASP A 131 14.32 3.94 -14.64
CA ASP A 131 15.01 3.08 -13.67
C ASP A 131 14.13 1.91 -13.22
N MET A 132 12.82 2.13 -13.10
CA MET A 132 11.86 1.05 -12.78
C MET A 132 11.88 -0.03 -13.86
N VAL A 133 11.80 0.37 -15.14
CA VAL A 133 11.89 -0.55 -16.28
C VAL A 133 13.26 -1.26 -16.29
N GLN A 134 14.35 -0.53 -16.07
CA GLN A 134 15.69 -1.14 -16.04
C GLN A 134 15.85 -2.14 -14.90
N ALA A 135 15.31 -1.87 -13.71
CA ALA A 135 15.35 -2.79 -12.59
C ALA A 135 14.64 -4.10 -12.95
N ARG A 136 13.41 -3.99 -13.46
CA ARG A 136 12.60 -5.11 -13.93
C ARG A 136 13.33 -5.93 -14.98
N ASP A 137 13.87 -5.29 -16.01
CA ASP A 137 14.54 -5.96 -17.12
C ASP A 137 15.84 -6.68 -16.66
N CYS A 138 16.41 -6.27 -15.52
CA CYS A 138 17.51 -6.95 -14.83
C CYS A 138 17.04 -7.98 -13.77
N GLY A 139 15.74 -8.29 -13.66
CA GLY A 139 15.21 -9.24 -12.67
C GLY A 139 15.25 -8.73 -11.21
N ARG A 140 15.37 -7.41 -11.03
CA ARG A 140 15.42 -6.72 -9.73
C ARG A 140 14.14 -5.95 -9.47
N ILE A 141 13.82 -5.78 -8.20
CA ILE A 141 12.74 -4.93 -7.72
C ILE A 141 13.24 -3.48 -7.70
N ALA A 142 12.51 -2.61 -8.39
CA ALA A 142 12.74 -1.18 -8.35
C ALA A 142 12.33 -0.61 -6.98
N SER A 143 13.27 -0.05 -6.24
CA SER A 143 13.04 0.49 -4.90
C SER A 143 12.95 2.01 -4.98
N LEU A 144 11.76 2.57 -4.75
CA LEU A 144 11.52 4.01 -4.67
C LEU A 144 11.45 4.44 -3.20
N LEU A 145 11.97 5.63 -2.91
CA LEU A 145 11.98 6.19 -1.56
C LEU A 145 10.78 7.12 -1.35
N GLY A 146 9.87 6.73 -0.45
CA GLY A 146 8.71 7.53 -0.07
C GLY A 146 7.42 6.70 0.05
N PRO A 147 6.35 7.30 0.60
CA PRO A 147 6.25 8.70 0.99
C PRO A 147 7.05 9.05 2.25
N VAL A 148 7.64 10.25 2.28
CA VAL A 148 8.07 10.92 3.52
C VAL A 148 6.86 11.60 4.16
N SER A 149 6.80 11.63 5.49
CA SER A 149 5.79 12.43 6.22
C SER A 149 6.03 13.92 5.99
N GLY A 150 5.01 14.67 5.53
CA GLY A 150 5.14 16.10 5.27
C GLY A 150 5.53 16.90 6.52
N ALA A 151 5.12 16.43 7.71
CA ALA A 151 5.53 17.05 8.98
C ALA A 151 7.05 16.98 9.18
N ALA A 152 7.72 15.99 8.58
CA ALA A 152 9.18 15.85 8.61
C ALA A 152 9.92 16.74 7.60
N LEU A 153 9.21 17.63 6.87
CA LEU A 153 9.84 18.71 6.12
C LEU A 153 10.28 19.87 7.03
N GLY A 154 9.71 19.98 8.23
CA GLY A 154 9.99 21.09 9.15
C GLY A 154 9.64 22.45 8.54
N ASP A 155 8.53 22.52 7.80
CA ASP A 155 8.04 23.71 7.09
C ASP A 155 9.13 24.40 6.24
N SER A 156 9.99 23.60 5.61
CA SER A 156 11.15 24.07 4.84
C SER A 156 11.21 23.44 3.45
N LEU A 157 11.12 24.28 2.42
CA LEU A 157 11.40 23.87 1.03
C LEU A 157 12.86 23.44 0.83
N GLY A 158 13.77 23.92 1.69
CA GLY A 158 15.16 23.48 1.70
C GLY A 158 15.29 22.01 2.09
N THR A 159 14.52 21.57 3.10
CA THR A 159 14.45 20.16 3.52
C THR A 159 13.88 19.30 2.41
N LEU A 160 12.80 19.74 1.76
CA LEU A 160 12.21 19.05 0.59
C LEU A 160 13.26 18.83 -0.52
N ARG A 161 14.02 19.87 -0.89
CA ARG A 161 15.09 19.75 -1.89
C ARG A 161 16.21 18.82 -1.44
N ALA A 162 16.57 18.84 -0.17
CA ALA A 162 17.58 17.94 0.38
C ALA A 162 17.13 16.47 0.32
N TYR A 163 15.90 16.17 0.72
CA TYR A 163 15.32 14.83 0.59
C TYR A 163 15.25 14.35 -0.87
N HIS A 164 14.83 15.23 -1.79
CA HIS A 164 14.85 14.91 -3.22
C HIS A 164 16.26 14.55 -3.71
N ALA A 165 17.29 15.31 -3.31
CA ALA A 165 18.68 15.03 -3.65
C ALA A 165 19.19 13.70 -3.05
N LEU A 166 18.64 13.27 -1.92
CA LEU A 166 18.90 11.97 -1.30
C LEU A 166 18.11 10.82 -1.94
N GLY A 167 17.25 11.11 -2.92
CA GLY A 167 16.53 10.13 -3.72
C GLY A 167 15.05 9.97 -3.39
N VAL A 168 14.48 10.79 -2.51
CA VAL A 168 13.03 10.77 -2.21
C VAL A 168 12.22 11.13 -3.45
N ARG A 169 11.14 10.39 -3.69
CA ARG A 169 10.26 10.54 -4.87
C ARG A 169 8.80 10.78 -4.54
N SER A 170 8.41 10.68 -3.27
CA SER A 170 7.05 10.99 -2.83
C SER A 170 7.04 11.61 -1.44
N VAL A 171 6.13 12.54 -1.20
CA VAL A 171 5.87 13.15 0.11
C VAL A 171 4.38 13.17 0.38
N SER A 172 3.95 12.59 1.50
CA SER A 172 2.57 12.70 1.98
C SER A 172 2.37 14.06 2.64
N ILE A 173 1.43 14.85 2.14
CA ILE A 173 1.19 16.21 2.64
C ILE A 173 0.34 16.24 3.90
N ALA A 174 -0.27 15.12 4.26
CA ALA A 174 -1.17 14.98 5.40
C ALA A 174 -0.51 15.35 6.74
N GLY A 175 -1.30 15.92 7.64
CA GLY A 175 -0.88 16.20 9.02
C GLY A 175 0.14 17.34 9.17
N THR A 176 0.36 18.14 8.13
CA THR A 176 1.27 19.30 8.18
C THR A 176 0.57 20.55 8.69
N HIS A 177 1.30 21.48 9.30
CA HIS A 177 0.73 22.75 9.76
C HIS A 177 0.09 23.56 8.63
N TRP A 178 0.64 23.46 7.42
CA TRP A 178 0.16 24.16 6.24
C TRP A 178 -1.02 23.48 5.53
N THR A 179 -1.52 22.34 6.05
CA THR A 179 -2.79 21.69 5.65
C THR A 179 -3.94 21.91 6.64
N ALA A 180 -3.70 22.65 7.73
CA ALA A 180 -4.72 22.94 8.74
C ALA A 180 -5.62 24.15 8.38
N ASP A 181 -5.46 24.73 7.19
CA ASP A 181 -6.28 25.83 6.71
C ASP A 181 -7.71 25.33 6.37
N PRO A 182 -8.78 26.06 6.72
CA PRO A 182 -10.14 25.68 6.29
C PRO A 182 -10.30 25.53 4.78
N ALA A 183 -9.49 26.23 3.98
CA ALA A 183 -9.42 26.11 2.53
C ALA A 183 -8.48 24.98 2.05
N GLY A 184 -7.99 24.14 2.95
CA GLY A 184 -7.15 22.98 2.66
C GLY A 184 -5.65 23.27 2.70
N LEU A 185 -5.17 24.29 2.00
CA LEU A 185 -3.75 24.67 1.99
C LEU A 185 -3.57 26.16 2.32
N THR A 186 -2.57 26.44 3.15
CA THR A 186 -2.04 27.81 3.31
C THR A 186 -1.23 28.23 2.06
N PRO A 187 -0.90 29.53 1.88
CA PRO A 187 -0.02 29.95 0.79
C PRO A 187 1.34 29.22 0.75
N PHE A 188 1.91 28.88 1.92
CA PHE A 188 3.13 28.08 1.99
C PHE A 188 2.89 26.64 1.49
N GLY A 189 1.75 26.04 1.85
CA GLY A 189 1.38 24.70 1.39
C GLY A 189 1.21 24.63 -0.13
N GLU A 190 0.62 25.65 -0.75
CA GLU A 190 0.57 25.75 -2.21
C GLU A 190 1.96 25.84 -2.83
N GLU A 191 2.88 26.59 -2.21
CA GLU A 191 4.25 26.71 -2.68
C GLU A 191 5.04 25.40 -2.51
N ALA A 192 4.75 24.63 -1.45
CA ALA A 192 5.28 23.29 -1.27
C ALA A 192 4.81 22.35 -2.39
N VAL A 193 3.52 22.38 -2.76
CA VAL A 193 2.98 21.62 -3.90
C VAL A 193 3.66 22.01 -5.21
N ARG A 194 3.84 23.32 -5.47
CA ARG A 194 4.55 23.80 -6.66
C ARG A 194 6.02 23.37 -6.68
N GLU A 195 6.71 23.40 -5.54
CA GLU A 195 8.09 22.95 -5.42
C GLU A 195 8.21 21.44 -5.64
N MET A 196 7.26 20.65 -5.15
CA MET A 196 7.18 19.20 -5.43
C MET A 196 7.02 18.95 -6.94
N ASN A 197 6.10 19.65 -7.61
CA ASN A 197 5.97 19.57 -9.07
C ASN A 197 7.27 19.97 -9.80
N ARG A 198 7.91 21.07 -9.37
CA ARG A 198 9.17 21.56 -9.96
C ARG A 198 10.30 20.53 -9.84
N LEU A 199 10.35 19.79 -8.74
CA LEU A 199 11.35 18.75 -8.49
C LEU A 199 10.99 17.39 -9.13
N GLY A 200 9.74 17.19 -9.56
CA GLY A 200 9.22 15.87 -9.94
C GLY A 200 9.05 14.91 -8.75
N VAL A 201 8.85 15.45 -7.54
CA VAL A 201 8.45 14.69 -6.36
C VAL A 201 6.93 14.54 -6.38
N LEU A 202 6.44 13.31 -6.24
CA LEU A 202 5.02 13.02 -6.19
C LEU A 202 4.40 13.66 -4.94
N VAL A 203 3.29 14.37 -5.16
CA VAL A 203 2.43 14.89 -4.10
C VAL A 203 1.51 13.75 -3.68
N ASP A 204 1.73 13.19 -2.50
CA ASP A 204 0.90 12.12 -1.96
C ASP A 204 -0.20 12.70 -1.06
N LEU A 205 -1.45 12.40 -1.42
CA LEU A 205 -2.64 12.90 -0.74
C LEU A 205 -3.20 11.91 0.29
N SER A 206 -2.59 10.73 0.45
CA SER A 206 -3.06 9.72 1.41
C SER A 206 -3.10 10.30 2.82
N GLY A 207 -4.25 10.15 3.49
CA GLY A 207 -4.49 10.67 4.85
C GLY A 207 -4.77 12.17 4.94
N ALA A 208 -4.78 12.91 3.83
CA ALA A 208 -5.14 14.33 3.83
C ALA A 208 -6.64 14.53 4.03
N SER A 209 -7.06 15.71 4.50
CA SER A 209 -8.48 16.07 4.55
C SER A 209 -9.02 16.35 3.14
N GLU A 210 -10.33 16.18 2.94
CA GLU A 210 -10.98 16.48 1.66
C GLU A 210 -10.69 17.92 1.15
N PRO A 211 -10.79 19.00 1.96
CA PRO A 211 -10.39 20.34 1.51
C PRO A 211 -8.93 20.41 1.07
N THR A 212 -8.04 19.68 1.73
CA THR A 212 -6.61 19.63 1.37
C THR A 212 -6.40 18.91 0.05
N MET A 213 -7.07 17.77 -0.15
CA MET A 213 -7.03 17.02 -1.41
C MET A 213 -7.51 17.91 -2.56
N ASP A 214 -8.64 18.58 -2.36
CA ASP A 214 -9.22 19.46 -3.36
C ASP A 214 -8.30 20.63 -3.72
N ARG A 215 -7.72 21.27 -2.71
CA ARG A 215 -6.82 22.41 -2.94
C ARG A 215 -5.50 21.98 -3.57
N ALA A 216 -4.96 20.82 -3.18
CA ALA A 216 -3.76 20.28 -3.81
C ALA A 216 -4.00 19.93 -5.29
N LEU A 217 -5.17 19.37 -5.63
CA LEU A 217 -5.58 19.08 -7.01
C LEU A 217 -5.78 20.36 -7.85
N ASP A 218 -6.22 21.47 -7.25
CA ASP A 218 -6.29 22.77 -7.95
C ASP A 218 -4.91 23.34 -8.28
N VAL A 219 -3.94 23.14 -7.38
CA VAL A 219 -2.62 23.76 -7.46
C VAL A 219 -1.64 22.91 -8.28
N SER A 220 -1.73 21.58 -8.17
CA SER A 220 -0.78 20.66 -8.78
C SER A 220 -0.91 20.67 -10.31
N LYS A 221 0.24 20.86 -10.98
CA LYS A 221 0.38 20.76 -12.44
C LYS A 221 0.92 19.42 -12.91
N ALA A 222 1.33 18.57 -11.97
CA ALA A 222 1.73 17.19 -12.21
C ALA A 222 0.70 16.22 -11.60
N PRO A 223 0.68 14.96 -12.05
CA PRO A 223 -0.12 13.92 -11.42
C PRO A 223 0.19 13.79 -9.92
N VAL A 224 -0.87 13.68 -9.12
CA VAL A 224 -0.79 13.33 -7.70
C VAL A 224 -0.89 11.82 -7.52
N ILE A 225 -0.53 11.34 -6.33
CA ILE A 225 -0.73 9.95 -5.93
C ILE A 225 -1.55 9.90 -4.63
N LEU A 226 -2.37 8.88 -4.46
CA LEU A 226 -2.80 8.40 -3.15
C LEU A 226 -2.10 7.06 -2.96
N SER A 227 -0.94 7.06 -2.31
CA SER A 227 -0.06 5.90 -2.21
C SER A 227 -0.64 4.71 -1.44
N HIS A 228 -1.61 4.94 -0.56
CA HIS A 228 -2.31 3.90 0.22
C HIS A 228 -3.67 4.42 0.71
N SER A 229 -4.71 4.30 -0.10
CA SER A 229 -6.06 4.71 0.30
C SER A 229 -7.10 3.78 -0.31
N ALA A 230 -8.32 3.78 0.20
CA ALA A 230 -9.44 3.04 -0.38
C ALA A 230 -10.66 3.95 -0.59
N ALA A 231 -11.73 3.44 -1.18
CA ALA A 231 -12.96 4.19 -1.43
C ALA A 231 -13.79 4.48 -0.16
N HIS A 232 -14.05 5.76 0.15
CA HIS A 232 -14.82 6.14 1.34
C HIS A 232 -16.30 5.70 1.26
N ALA A 233 -16.84 5.61 0.04
CA ALA A 233 -18.21 5.18 -0.20
C ALA A 233 -18.50 3.75 0.28
N LEU A 234 -17.49 2.87 0.24
CA LEU A 234 -17.61 1.48 0.70
C LEU A 234 -17.27 1.32 2.17
N THR A 235 -16.22 2.00 2.64
CA THR A 235 -15.75 1.94 4.03
C THR A 235 -15.47 3.35 4.53
N ARG A 236 -16.25 3.80 5.52
CA ARG A 236 -16.16 5.16 6.10
C ARG A 236 -14.97 5.30 7.03
N HIS A 237 -13.78 5.32 6.44
CA HIS A 237 -12.52 5.54 7.13
C HIS A 237 -11.96 6.93 6.79
N SER A 238 -11.25 7.58 7.71
CA SER A 238 -10.69 8.92 7.50
C SER A 238 -9.56 8.96 6.48
N ALA A 239 -8.87 7.84 6.29
CA ALA A 239 -7.85 7.68 5.26
C ALA A 239 -8.42 7.27 3.88
N ASN A 240 -9.73 7.06 3.77
CA ASN A 240 -10.38 6.71 2.51
C ASN A 240 -10.87 7.94 1.76
N VAL A 241 -10.87 7.84 0.43
CA VAL A 241 -11.07 8.95 -0.49
C VAL A 241 -12.55 9.09 -0.85
N PRO A 242 -13.16 10.27 -0.69
CA PRO A 242 -14.50 10.55 -1.18
C PRO A 242 -14.60 10.47 -2.71
N ASP A 243 -15.75 10.05 -3.23
CA ASP A 243 -15.98 9.94 -4.67
C ASP A 243 -15.78 11.26 -5.42
N ASP A 244 -16.12 12.39 -4.79
CA ASP A 244 -15.95 13.72 -5.37
C ASP A 244 -14.47 14.02 -5.65
N VAL A 245 -13.56 13.60 -4.76
CA VAL A 245 -12.11 13.68 -4.97
C VAL A 245 -11.64 12.65 -6.00
N LEU A 246 -12.14 11.41 -5.95
CA LEU A 246 -11.78 10.36 -6.92
C LEU A 246 -12.08 10.79 -8.36
N ARG A 247 -13.25 11.41 -8.63
CA ARG A 247 -13.60 11.93 -9.96
C ARG A 247 -12.65 13.00 -10.47
N ARG A 248 -11.98 13.73 -9.58
CA ARG A 248 -11.00 14.75 -9.95
C ARG A 248 -9.65 14.16 -10.35
N LEU A 249 -9.34 12.92 -9.96
CA LEU A 249 -8.06 12.28 -10.29
C LEU A 249 -7.87 12.14 -11.80
N HIS A 250 -8.92 11.79 -12.55
CA HIS A 250 -8.86 11.70 -14.01
C HIS A 250 -8.35 13.00 -14.64
N ALA A 251 -8.89 14.16 -14.24
CA ALA A 251 -8.49 15.45 -14.80
C ALA A 251 -7.06 15.84 -14.44
N ASN A 252 -6.57 15.42 -13.26
CA ASN A 252 -5.19 15.60 -12.84
C ASN A 252 -4.23 14.54 -13.43
N ALA A 253 -4.77 13.47 -14.02
CA ALA A 253 -4.05 12.24 -14.37
C ALA A 253 -3.39 11.54 -13.16
N GLY A 254 -3.93 11.72 -11.96
CA GLY A 254 -3.43 11.07 -10.75
C GLY A 254 -3.73 9.58 -10.68
N VAL A 255 -3.28 8.90 -9.61
CA VAL A 255 -3.60 7.49 -9.35
C VAL A 255 -3.91 7.26 -7.87
N CYS A 256 -4.92 6.44 -7.60
CA CYS A 256 -5.24 5.92 -6.28
C CYS A 256 -4.74 4.47 -6.17
N MET A 257 -3.71 4.26 -5.34
CA MET A 257 -3.16 2.96 -5.03
C MET A 257 -4.01 2.33 -3.92
N VAL A 258 -4.86 1.38 -4.30
CA VAL A 258 -5.85 0.79 -3.40
C VAL A 258 -5.16 -0.03 -2.32
N SER A 259 -5.34 0.41 -1.07
CA SER A 259 -4.73 -0.20 0.12
C SER A 259 -5.38 -1.53 0.48
N PHE A 260 -4.60 -2.48 1.00
CA PHE A 260 -5.11 -3.73 1.55
C PHE A 260 -5.28 -3.69 3.08
N ALA A 261 -5.09 -2.53 3.71
CA ALA A 261 -5.20 -2.37 5.15
C ALA A 261 -6.64 -2.71 5.65
N PRO A 262 -6.81 -3.63 6.62
CA PRO A 262 -8.13 -4.13 7.02
C PRO A 262 -9.11 -3.06 7.49
N ASP A 263 -8.63 -2.06 8.23
CA ASP A 263 -9.41 -0.94 8.75
C ASP A 263 -9.91 0.00 7.63
N GLN A 264 -9.22 0.02 6.50
CA GLN A 264 -9.58 0.81 5.32
C GLN A 264 -10.54 0.08 4.39
N VAL A 265 -10.51 -1.25 4.34
CA VAL A 265 -11.30 -2.02 3.37
C VAL A 265 -12.47 -2.79 3.97
N ALA A 266 -12.51 -3.02 5.28
CA ALA A 266 -13.61 -3.75 5.92
C ALA A 266 -14.97 -3.08 5.70
N ARG A 267 -15.80 -3.66 4.83
CA ARG A 267 -17.13 -3.13 4.48
C ARG A 267 -18.18 -3.29 5.57
N HIS A 268 -17.93 -4.18 6.54
CA HIS A 268 -18.88 -4.49 7.59
C HIS A 268 -18.19 -4.49 8.96
N THR A 269 -18.70 -3.65 9.86
CA THR A 269 -18.22 -3.59 11.25
C THR A 269 -18.36 -4.94 11.93
N GLY A 270 -17.29 -5.41 12.58
CA GLY A 270 -17.32 -6.64 13.37
C GLY A 270 -17.06 -7.93 12.59
N ARG A 271 -16.69 -7.86 11.30
CA ARG A 271 -16.07 -8.99 10.59
C ARG A 271 -14.66 -8.62 10.11
N PRO A 272 -13.74 -9.59 10.02
CA PRO A 272 -12.45 -9.39 9.36
C PRO A 272 -12.64 -8.97 7.89
N ALA A 273 -11.75 -8.11 7.40
CA ALA A 273 -11.64 -7.80 5.99
C ALA A 273 -11.18 -9.01 5.18
N THR A 274 -11.62 -9.10 3.93
CA THR A 274 -11.28 -10.17 2.99
C THR A 274 -10.77 -9.62 1.66
N LEU A 275 -10.11 -10.46 0.85
CA LEU A 275 -9.67 -10.08 -0.50
C LEU A 275 -10.82 -9.56 -1.37
N TRP A 276 -12.05 -10.03 -1.15
CA TRP A 276 -13.23 -9.57 -1.89
C TRP A 276 -13.59 -8.13 -1.57
N ASP A 277 -13.40 -7.69 -0.32
CA ASP A 277 -13.58 -6.30 0.04
C ASP A 277 -12.56 -5.42 -0.71
N VAL A 278 -11.30 -5.87 -0.80
CA VAL A 278 -10.27 -5.17 -1.59
C VAL A 278 -10.66 -5.10 -3.07
N ALA A 279 -11.13 -6.21 -3.66
CA ALA A 279 -11.59 -6.23 -5.05
C ALA A 279 -12.77 -5.26 -5.27
N ASP A 280 -13.73 -5.18 -4.35
CA ASP A 280 -14.83 -4.21 -4.39
C ASP A 280 -14.29 -2.76 -4.40
N HIS A 281 -13.29 -2.47 -3.57
CA HIS A 281 -12.64 -1.15 -3.53
C HIS A 281 -11.88 -0.82 -4.83
N VAL A 282 -11.18 -1.80 -5.43
CA VAL A 282 -10.50 -1.63 -6.72
C VAL A 282 -11.51 -1.31 -7.83
N GLU A 283 -12.63 -2.04 -7.89
CA GLU A 283 -13.68 -1.83 -8.89
C GLU A 283 -14.37 -0.48 -8.71
N HIS A 284 -14.69 -0.09 -7.48
CA HIS A 284 -15.31 1.20 -7.19
C HIS A 284 -14.39 2.37 -7.58
N VAL A 285 -13.09 2.29 -7.23
CA VAL A 285 -12.13 3.33 -7.64
C VAL A 285 -12.01 3.40 -9.15
N ARG A 286 -11.95 2.25 -9.85
CA ARG A 286 -11.95 2.20 -11.32
C ARG A 286 -13.20 2.83 -11.93
N GLU A 287 -14.39 2.54 -11.37
CA GLU A 287 -15.66 3.06 -11.88
C GLU A 287 -15.76 4.59 -11.71
N VAL A 288 -15.34 5.11 -10.55
CA VAL A 288 -15.48 6.53 -10.21
C VAL A 288 -14.36 7.39 -10.79
N ALA A 289 -13.10 6.95 -10.67
CA ALA A 289 -11.93 7.70 -11.08
C ALA A 289 -11.49 7.42 -12.53
N GLY A 290 -11.87 6.27 -13.09
CA GLY A 290 -11.41 5.81 -14.39
C GLY A 290 -10.31 4.73 -14.29
N PRO A 291 -10.18 3.87 -15.32
CA PRO A 291 -9.24 2.74 -15.33
C PRO A 291 -7.77 3.17 -15.30
N GLU A 292 -7.44 4.38 -15.74
CA GLU A 292 -6.09 4.96 -15.67
C GLU A 292 -5.70 5.55 -14.30
N CYS A 293 -6.64 5.58 -13.35
CA CYS A 293 -6.50 6.21 -12.04
C CYS A 293 -6.51 5.21 -10.87
N VAL A 294 -6.40 3.91 -11.13
CA VAL A 294 -6.38 2.86 -10.11
C VAL A 294 -5.05 2.09 -10.11
N GLY A 295 -4.54 1.78 -8.93
CA GLY A 295 -3.34 0.97 -8.70
C GLY A 295 -3.46 0.15 -7.41
N LEU A 296 -2.36 -0.48 -6.96
CA LEU A 296 -2.36 -1.38 -5.81
C LEU A 296 -1.35 -0.96 -4.74
N SER A 297 -1.76 -1.04 -3.47
CA SER A 297 -0.88 -0.86 -2.32
C SER A 297 -1.13 -1.99 -1.33
N GLY A 298 -0.12 -2.84 -1.15
CA GLY A 298 -0.20 -3.92 -0.18
C GLY A 298 -0.34 -3.41 1.25
N SER A 299 0.18 -2.20 1.53
CA SER A 299 0.25 -1.65 2.88
C SER A 299 0.91 -2.64 3.86
N TYR A 300 1.79 -3.48 3.31
CA TYR A 300 2.59 -4.48 4.01
C TYR A 300 3.78 -3.82 4.72
N GLY A 301 4.68 -4.64 5.22
CA GLY A 301 5.88 -4.25 5.93
C GLY A 301 5.72 -4.35 7.45
N MET A 302 4.74 -5.12 7.91
CA MET A 302 4.40 -5.28 9.32
C MET A 302 4.88 -6.63 9.85
N ALA A 303 4.81 -6.77 11.17
CA ALA A 303 4.96 -8.07 11.81
C ALA A 303 3.82 -9.02 11.38
N THR A 304 4.11 -10.32 11.28
CA THR A 304 3.13 -11.34 10.84
C THR A 304 1.92 -11.50 11.76
N ASP A 305 1.99 -11.02 13.00
CA ASP A 305 0.89 -11.04 13.96
C ASP A 305 0.05 -9.74 13.98
N ALA A 306 0.40 -8.76 13.14
CA ALA A 306 -0.45 -7.61 12.88
C ALA A 306 -1.78 -8.04 12.23
N PRO A 307 -2.84 -7.22 12.26
CA PRO A 307 -4.06 -7.50 11.51
C PRO A 307 -3.82 -7.43 9.99
N HIS A 308 -4.21 -8.49 9.28
CA HIS A 308 -4.18 -8.54 7.81
C HIS A 308 -5.55 -8.84 7.21
N THR A 309 -5.69 -8.50 5.93
CA THR A 309 -6.88 -8.83 5.14
C THR A 309 -6.79 -10.29 4.74
N ILE A 310 -7.84 -11.07 5.02
CA ILE A 310 -7.84 -12.52 4.78
C ILE A 310 -7.73 -12.80 3.26
N GLY A 311 -6.80 -13.65 2.87
CA GLY A 311 -6.42 -13.95 1.49
C GLY A 311 -5.37 -12.99 0.91
N LEU A 312 -4.95 -11.98 1.68
CA LEU A 312 -3.93 -10.97 1.35
C LEU A 312 -2.97 -10.76 2.53
N GLU A 313 -2.55 -11.84 3.17
CA GLU A 313 -1.76 -11.83 4.41
C GLU A 313 -0.35 -11.27 4.26
N ASP A 314 0.27 -11.44 3.10
CA ASP A 314 1.66 -11.05 2.90
C ASP A 314 1.97 -10.67 1.44
N ALA A 315 3.18 -10.17 1.19
CA ALA A 315 3.59 -9.69 -0.13
C ALA A 315 3.55 -10.75 -1.25
N SER A 316 3.32 -12.04 -0.94
CA SER A 316 3.15 -13.10 -1.93
C SER A 316 1.71 -13.25 -2.44
N CYS A 317 0.74 -12.57 -1.82
CA CYS A 317 -0.69 -12.80 -2.04
C CYS A 317 -1.32 -11.98 -3.19
N TYR A 318 -0.56 -11.12 -3.87
CA TYR A 318 -1.03 -10.38 -5.05
C TYR A 318 -1.71 -11.25 -6.14
N PRO A 319 -1.23 -12.46 -6.48
CA PRO A 319 -1.91 -13.34 -7.42
C PRO A 319 -3.34 -13.71 -7.01
N ASN A 320 -3.66 -13.72 -5.71
CA ASN A 320 -5.01 -14.02 -5.23
C ASN A 320 -5.99 -12.90 -5.63
N LEU A 321 -5.60 -11.63 -5.43
CA LEU A 321 -6.42 -10.50 -5.88
C LEU A 321 -6.57 -10.47 -7.39
N ILE A 322 -5.49 -10.73 -8.13
CA ILE A 322 -5.56 -10.75 -9.60
C ILE A 322 -6.44 -11.89 -10.11
N ALA A 323 -6.41 -13.06 -9.48
CA ALA A 323 -7.30 -14.17 -9.81
C ALA A 323 -8.77 -13.80 -9.59
N GLU A 324 -9.08 -13.13 -8.47
CA GLU A 324 -10.42 -12.61 -8.22
C GLU A 324 -10.86 -11.59 -9.28
N LEU A 325 -10.00 -10.63 -9.66
CA LEU A 325 -10.35 -9.64 -10.67
C LEU A 325 -10.56 -10.28 -12.06
N LEU A 326 -9.76 -11.30 -12.41
CA LEU A 326 -9.98 -12.08 -13.63
C LEU A 326 -11.31 -12.83 -13.60
N HIS A 327 -11.70 -13.35 -12.43
CA HIS A 327 -13.01 -13.97 -12.23
C HIS A 327 -14.16 -12.96 -12.41
N ARG A 328 -13.93 -11.68 -12.09
CA ARG A 328 -14.83 -10.55 -12.33
C ARG A 328 -14.70 -9.95 -13.74
N ASP A 329 -14.24 -10.74 -14.71
CA ASP A 329 -14.12 -10.37 -16.12
C ASP A 329 -13.17 -9.18 -16.40
N TRP A 330 -12.21 -8.89 -15.53
CA TRP A 330 -11.17 -7.91 -15.84
C TRP A 330 -10.32 -8.37 -17.03
N SER A 331 -10.11 -7.46 -17.98
CA SER A 331 -9.27 -7.73 -19.13
C SER A 331 -7.79 -7.76 -18.73
N GLU A 332 -6.96 -8.55 -19.43
CA GLU A 332 -5.52 -8.58 -19.18
C GLU A 332 -4.86 -7.20 -19.38
N ALA A 333 -5.43 -6.36 -20.25
CA ALA A 333 -4.99 -4.98 -20.44
C ALA A 333 -5.30 -4.10 -19.21
N ASP A 334 -6.48 -4.24 -18.62
CA ASP A 334 -6.84 -3.53 -17.40
C ASP A 334 -6.00 -4.00 -16.21
N ILE A 335 -5.71 -5.31 -16.10
CA ILE A 335 -4.79 -5.84 -15.10
C ILE A 335 -3.38 -5.26 -15.29
N ALA A 336 -2.86 -5.19 -16.52
CA ALA A 336 -1.55 -4.60 -16.79
C ALA A 336 -1.50 -3.10 -16.45
N ALA A 337 -2.59 -2.38 -16.68
CA ALA A 337 -2.72 -0.97 -16.29
C ALA A 337 -2.73 -0.81 -14.76
N LEU A 338 -3.54 -1.62 -14.07
CA LEU A 338 -3.67 -1.66 -12.61
C LEU A 338 -2.34 -2.00 -11.91
N THR A 339 -1.64 -3.05 -12.37
CA THR A 339 -0.44 -3.55 -11.67
C THR A 339 0.78 -2.70 -11.94
N TRP A 340 0.96 -2.17 -13.16
CA TRP A 340 2.17 -1.43 -13.52
C TRP A 340 1.90 -0.11 -14.23
N GLY A 341 1.05 -0.14 -15.26
CA GLY A 341 0.93 0.94 -16.25
C GLY A 341 0.61 2.30 -15.63
N ASN A 342 -0.36 2.35 -14.73
CA ASN A 342 -0.85 3.59 -14.14
C ASN A 342 0.17 4.22 -13.19
N ALA A 343 0.77 3.43 -12.29
CA ALA A 343 1.77 3.92 -11.37
C ALA A 343 3.06 4.36 -12.09
N ALA A 344 3.55 3.57 -13.05
CA ALA A 344 4.71 3.92 -13.85
C ALA A 344 4.48 5.18 -14.70
N ARG A 345 3.25 5.38 -15.21
CA ARG A 345 2.83 6.61 -15.90
C ARG A 345 2.92 7.82 -14.97
N VAL A 346 2.37 7.74 -13.77
CA VAL A 346 2.40 8.84 -12.78
C VAL A 346 3.83 9.21 -12.40
N VAL A 347 4.72 8.22 -12.16
CA VAL A 347 6.14 8.47 -11.89
C VAL A 347 6.82 9.17 -13.08
N ARG A 348 6.54 8.74 -14.32
CA ARG A 348 7.09 9.35 -15.52
C ARG A 348 6.62 10.80 -15.70
N GLU A 349 5.32 11.03 -15.63
CA GLU A 349 4.72 12.35 -15.88
C GLU A 349 5.10 13.37 -14.80
N ALA A 350 5.29 12.93 -13.55
CA ALA A 350 5.84 13.79 -12.51
C ALA A 350 7.29 14.23 -12.82
N ALA A 351 8.13 13.32 -13.31
CA ALA A 351 9.49 13.65 -13.74
C ALA A 351 9.50 14.55 -14.99
N ASP A 352 8.58 14.35 -15.93
CA ASP A 352 8.46 15.18 -17.15
C ASP A 352 7.98 16.61 -16.84
N ALA A 353 7.18 16.77 -15.78
CA ALA A 353 6.74 18.08 -15.29
C ALA A 353 7.82 18.86 -14.52
N ALA A 354 8.92 18.19 -14.14
CA ALA A 354 10.02 18.81 -13.40
C ALA A 354 10.71 19.90 -14.23
N GLN A 355 11.19 20.93 -13.54
CA GLN A 355 11.88 22.07 -14.17
C GLN A 355 13.29 22.19 -13.60
N PRO A 356 14.31 22.50 -14.44
CA PRO A 356 15.65 22.75 -13.96
C PRO A 356 15.67 23.91 -12.96
N ALA A 357 16.58 23.83 -11.99
CA ALA A 357 16.75 24.80 -10.91
C ALA A 357 17.21 26.18 -11.39
#